data_AF-A0A0Q5K7G3-F1
#
_entry.id   AF-A0A0Q5K7G3-F1
#
_cell.length_a   1.000
_cell.length_b   1.000
_cell.length_c   1.000
_cell.angle_alpha   90.00
_cell.angle_beta   90.00
_cell.angle_gamma   90.00
#
_symmetry.space_group_name_H-M   'P 1'
#
loop_
_entity.id
_entity.type
_entity.pdbx_description
1 polymer ?
#
loop_
_entity_poly.entity_id
_entity_poly.type
_entity_poly.pdbx_seq_one_letter_code
_entity_poly.pdbx_strand_id
1 'polypeptide(L)'
;MTVPHAWYPRFNGFFLAQVQQGREGEVSCTLTCSGEPVGTVRWSPGSPPHFEPEGLKWDLTFWVALRLRAEDADGRLLLGEMLDCWQVEQDAQHHQMVRSGTSAPGEQLRVFRLSPDLSHEALAQLAHMPEYAPGLVQVYVPQTSWQPLPHRPHPQFQGFELLSLRFSEETDRLDDFEATLARDGQYIGTIRHDLEGQVLQFQLYTEDREAFLTLAAHLGFSEDPIKGLFYALAECLHFDAQVLTAQYVRTTPQGETASQIESLPLTWTPQNLARYARRPDVQPGLRDYYVRHQGWQSLPSLT
;
A
#
# COMPACT_ATOMS: atom_id res chain seq x y z
N MET A 1 4.64 -13.40 34.07
CA MET A 1 4.72 -14.43 33.02
C MET A 1 5.72 -13.95 31.99
N THR A 2 6.81 -14.68 31.80
CA THR A 2 7.87 -14.39 30.82
C THR A 2 7.36 -14.78 29.43
N VAL A 3 7.29 -13.81 28.52
CA VAL A 3 6.88 -14.04 27.13
C VAL A 3 8.02 -14.76 26.40
N PRO A 4 7.77 -15.86 25.67
CA PRO A 4 8.83 -16.57 24.95
C PRO A 4 9.42 -15.69 23.84
N HIS A 5 10.76 -15.73 23.72
CA HIS A 5 11.54 -14.98 22.74
C HIS A 5 11.15 -15.35 21.31
N ALA A 6 10.34 -14.50 20.68
CA ALA A 6 9.90 -14.68 19.31
C ALA A 6 10.75 -13.84 18.36
N TRP A 7 11.40 -14.50 17.41
CA TRP A 7 12.25 -13.94 16.37
C TRP A 7 11.55 -12.85 15.53
N TYR A 8 12.13 -11.64 15.43
CA TYR A 8 11.70 -10.62 14.47
C TYR A 8 12.62 -10.67 13.23
N PRO A 9 12.15 -11.22 12.10
CA PRO A 9 12.97 -11.34 10.89
C PRO A 9 13.34 -9.99 10.25
N ARG A 10 12.73 -8.88 10.68
CA ARG A 10 12.99 -7.52 10.17
C ARG A 10 14.29 -6.91 10.69
N PHE A 11 14.64 -7.17 11.96
CA PHE A 11 15.84 -6.63 12.63
C PHE A 11 16.82 -7.74 12.99
N ASN A 12 16.84 -8.86 12.26
CA ASN A 12 17.74 -10.00 12.51
C ASN A 12 17.71 -10.49 13.98
N GLY A 13 16.54 -10.46 14.62
CA GLY A 13 16.39 -10.85 16.01
C GLY A 13 16.78 -9.78 17.05
N PHE A 14 16.96 -8.52 16.68
CA PHE A 14 17.07 -7.42 17.64
C PHE A 14 15.69 -6.90 18.11
N PHE A 15 15.58 -6.60 19.40
CA PHE A 15 14.35 -6.08 20.03
C PHE A 15 14.63 -5.06 21.11
N LEU A 16 13.65 -4.20 21.36
CA LEU A 16 13.65 -3.31 22.52
C LEU A 16 12.92 -3.96 23.69
N ALA A 17 13.55 -3.95 24.85
CA ALA A 17 13.01 -4.34 26.13
C ALA A 17 13.16 -3.19 27.13
N GLN A 18 12.35 -3.21 28.19
CA GLN A 18 12.46 -2.23 29.29
C GLN A 18 12.41 -0.77 28.80
N VAL A 19 11.56 -0.48 27.81
CA VAL A 19 11.42 0.86 27.25
C VAL A 19 10.84 1.80 28.31
N GLN A 20 11.57 2.86 28.64
CA GLN A 20 11.17 3.91 29.56
C GLN A 20 11.15 5.23 28.80
N GLN A 21 10.00 5.91 28.84
CA GLN A 21 9.86 7.26 28.30
C GLN A 21 10.11 8.28 29.42
N GLY A 22 11.12 9.12 29.21
CA GLY A 22 11.51 10.23 30.07
C GLY A 22 10.72 11.52 29.77
N ARG A 23 11.21 12.64 30.32
CA ARG A 23 10.64 13.95 30.02
C ARG A 23 11.03 14.38 28.61
N GLU A 24 10.20 15.21 27.98
CA GLU A 24 10.50 15.81 26.67
C GLU A 24 10.73 14.79 25.54
N GLY A 25 10.16 13.58 25.65
CA GLY A 25 10.28 12.54 24.63
C GLY A 25 11.60 11.77 24.66
N GLU A 26 12.42 11.92 25.70
CA GLU A 26 13.57 11.04 25.92
C GLU A 26 13.11 9.59 26.05
N VAL A 27 13.87 8.66 25.47
CA VAL A 27 13.63 7.23 25.54
C VAL A 27 14.90 6.54 26.00
N SER A 28 14.77 5.63 26.97
CA SER A 28 15.83 4.70 27.33
C SER A 28 15.31 3.27 27.26
N CYS A 29 16.12 2.35 26.75
CA CYS A 29 15.72 0.95 26.61
C CYS A 29 16.93 0.01 26.62
N THR A 30 16.64 -1.27 26.85
CA THR A 30 17.59 -2.37 26.71
C THR A 30 17.39 -3.01 25.35
N LEU A 31 18.45 -3.06 24.56
CA LEU A 31 18.47 -3.83 23.33
C LEU A 31 18.74 -5.29 23.64
N THR A 32 17.96 -6.19 23.05
CA THR A 32 18.16 -7.63 23.14
C THR A 32 18.38 -8.23 21.76
N CYS A 33 19.17 -9.30 21.66
CA CYS A 33 19.34 -10.10 20.46
C CYS A 33 18.94 -11.54 20.77
N SER A 34 17.92 -12.07 20.07
CA SER A 34 17.36 -13.40 20.33
C SER A 34 16.98 -13.63 21.81
N GLY A 35 16.55 -12.58 22.50
CA GLY A 35 16.15 -12.61 23.91
C GLY A 35 17.23 -12.24 24.92
N GLU A 36 18.50 -12.24 24.52
CA GLU A 36 19.60 -11.91 25.41
C GLU A 36 19.92 -10.41 25.37
N PRO A 37 20.10 -9.72 26.51
CA PRO A 37 20.54 -8.33 26.54
C PRO A 37 21.91 -8.16 25.90
N VAL A 38 22.01 -7.23 24.95
CA VAL A 38 23.25 -6.94 24.22
C VAL A 38 23.76 -5.51 24.45
N GLY A 39 22.88 -4.61 24.88
CA GLY A 39 23.25 -3.23 25.16
C GLY A 39 22.09 -2.37 25.64
N THR A 40 22.36 -1.11 25.92
CA THR A 40 21.35 -0.10 26.24
C THR A 40 21.38 1.03 25.24
N VAL A 41 20.21 1.61 24.98
CA VAL A 41 20.05 2.75 24.08
C VAL A 41 19.42 3.91 24.85
N ARG A 42 19.96 5.11 24.66
CA ARG A 42 19.34 6.36 25.11
C ARG A 42 19.18 7.29 23.92
N TRP A 43 18.02 7.91 23.82
CA TRP A 43 17.68 8.77 22.69
C TRP A 43 16.79 9.92 23.13
N SER A 44 17.11 11.12 22.63
CA SER A 44 16.30 12.32 22.82
C SER A 44 15.98 12.92 21.46
N PRO A 45 14.78 13.51 21.29
CA PRO A 45 14.42 14.20 20.06
C PRO A 45 15.47 15.27 19.70
N GLY A 46 15.94 15.27 18.46
CA GLY A 46 16.97 16.20 17.98
C GLY A 46 18.41 15.70 18.09
N SER A 47 18.69 14.65 18.87
CA SER A 47 20.03 14.05 19.02
C SER A 47 20.13 12.65 18.40
N PRO A 48 21.32 12.24 17.94
CA PRO A 48 21.53 10.85 17.54
C PRO A 48 21.37 9.91 18.74
N PRO A 49 20.88 8.69 18.53
CA PRO A 49 20.84 7.70 19.59
C PRO A 49 22.23 7.32 20.07
N HIS A 50 22.36 7.17 21.40
CA HIS A 50 23.56 6.72 22.09
C HIS A 50 23.41 5.24 22.45
N PHE A 51 24.33 4.41 21.96
CA PHE A 51 24.33 2.97 22.15
C PHE A 51 25.50 2.56 23.03
N GLU A 52 25.23 1.71 24.03
CA GLU A 52 26.25 1.14 24.90
C GLU A 52 26.15 -0.39 24.84
N PRO A 53 27.20 -1.11 24.39
CA PRO A 53 28.51 -0.61 23.96
C PRO A 53 28.50 0.07 22.58
N GLU A 54 29.44 0.98 22.31
CA GLU A 54 29.50 1.77 21.08
C GLU A 54 29.68 0.92 19.81
N GLY A 55 30.39 -0.22 19.90
CA GLY A 55 30.56 -1.16 18.78
C GLY A 55 29.25 -1.75 18.26
N LEU A 56 28.23 -1.84 19.13
CA LEU A 56 26.91 -2.35 18.78
C LEU A 56 26.13 -1.39 17.86
N LYS A 57 26.46 -0.10 17.87
CA LYS A 57 25.88 0.89 16.95
C LYS A 57 26.13 0.51 15.50
N TRP A 58 27.37 0.14 15.17
CA TRP A 58 27.77 -0.20 13.81
C TRP A 58 27.11 -1.48 13.30
N ASP A 59 27.02 -2.51 14.14
CA ASP A 59 26.37 -3.76 13.74
C ASP A 59 24.88 -3.56 13.46
N LEU A 60 24.19 -2.76 14.29
CA LEU A 60 22.78 -2.45 14.10
C LEU A 60 22.56 -1.62 12.83
N THR A 61 23.29 -0.49 12.70
CA THR A 61 23.10 0.43 11.58
C THR A 61 23.52 -0.23 10.26
N PHE A 62 24.56 -1.04 10.22
CA PHE A 62 24.97 -1.76 9.01
C PHE A 62 23.88 -2.70 8.48
N TRP A 63 23.34 -3.58 9.34
CA TRP A 63 22.35 -4.58 8.90
C TRP A 63 21.00 -3.98 8.55
N VAL A 64 20.64 -2.89 9.21
CA VAL A 64 19.37 -2.21 8.99
C VAL A 64 19.47 -1.22 7.82
N ALA A 65 20.57 -0.47 7.69
CA ALA A 65 20.77 0.44 6.56
C ALA A 65 20.85 -0.30 5.22
N LEU A 66 21.32 -1.56 5.21
CA LEU A 66 21.21 -2.45 4.05
C LEU A 66 19.75 -2.68 3.60
N ARG A 67 18.75 -2.42 4.45
CA ARG A 67 17.33 -2.72 4.20
C ARG A 67 16.40 -1.49 4.23
N LEU A 68 16.71 -0.44 5.00
CA LEU A 68 15.85 0.73 5.25
C LEU A 68 16.29 2.03 4.56
N ARG A 69 17.02 1.92 3.44
CA ARG A 69 17.70 3.00 2.70
C ARG A 69 19.02 3.42 3.37
N ALA A 70 20.02 3.63 2.53
CA ALA A 70 21.42 3.94 2.88
C ALA A 70 21.63 5.31 3.56
N GLU A 71 20.56 5.99 4.00
CA GLU A 71 20.58 7.39 4.47
C GLU A 71 20.67 7.51 6.01
N ASP A 72 20.48 6.43 6.76
CA ASP A 72 20.52 6.45 8.25
C ASP A 72 21.95 6.30 8.81
N ALA A 73 22.79 7.31 8.59
CA ALA A 73 24.19 7.27 9.04
C ALA A 73 24.34 7.33 10.58
N ASP A 74 23.32 7.80 11.31
CA ASP A 74 23.40 8.02 12.76
C ASP A 74 22.48 7.14 13.61
N GLY A 75 21.65 6.29 12.97
CA GLY A 75 20.82 5.27 13.59
C GLY A 75 19.45 5.77 14.09
N ARG A 76 19.06 7.00 13.75
CA ARG A 76 17.78 7.59 14.17
C ARG A 76 16.59 6.90 13.51
N LEU A 77 16.67 6.63 12.20
CA LEU A 77 15.56 6.00 11.47
C LEU A 77 15.35 4.57 11.95
N LEU A 78 16.44 3.84 12.18
CA LEU A 78 16.44 2.52 12.78
C LEU A 78 15.76 2.52 14.16
N LEU A 79 16.24 3.35 15.10
CA LEU A 79 15.67 3.35 16.44
C LEU A 79 14.19 3.76 16.44
N GLY A 80 13.81 4.75 15.62
CA GLY A 80 12.42 5.13 15.43
C GLY A 80 11.57 3.94 14.98
N GLU A 81 12.04 3.17 13.99
CA GLU A 81 11.32 2.00 13.50
C GLU A 81 11.20 0.88 14.54
N MET A 82 12.25 0.66 15.34
CA MET A 82 12.21 -0.33 16.42
C MET A 82 11.23 0.09 17.53
N LEU A 83 11.17 1.39 17.86
CA LEU A 83 10.21 1.92 18.82
C LEU A 83 8.77 1.81 18.31
N ASP A 84 8.54 2.11 17.04
CA ASP A 84 7.23 1.93 16.40
C ASP A 84 6.80 0.45 16.45
N CYS A 85 7.69 -0.47 16.13
CA CYS A 85 7.40 -1.90 16.22
C CYS A 85 7.13 -2.36 17.65
N TRP A 86 7.91 -1.87 18.63
CA TRP A 86 7.68 -2.16 20.04
C TRP A 86 6.30 -1.65 20.49
N GLN A 87 5.92 -0.42 20.13
CA GLN A 87 4.63 0.16 20.46
C GLN A 87 3.49 -0.65 19.86
N VAL A 88 3.63 -1.06 18.59
CA VAL A 88 2.67 -1.92 17.91
C VAL A 88 2.54 -3.28 18.60
N GLU A 89 3.63 -3.89 19.08
CA GLU A 89 3.58 -5.15 19.84
C GLU A 89 2.82 -4.99 21.16
N GLN A 90 2.97 -3.86 21.87
CA GLN A 90 2.19 -3.59 23.09
C GLN A 90 0.71 -3.42 22.76
N ASP A 91 0.39 -2.61 21.75
CA ASP A 91 -0.99 -2.37 21.34
C ASP A 91 -1.66 -3.66 20.82
N ALA A 92 -0.90 -4.55 20.18
CA ALA A 92 -1.37 -5.84 19.67
C ALA A 92 -1.82 -6.83 20.75
N GLN A 93 -1.51 -6.57 22.04
CA GLN A 93 -2.03 -7.35 23.17
C GLN A 93 -3.53 -7.11 23.39
N HIS A 94 -4.05 -5.98 22.91
CA HIS A 94 -5.42 -5.53 23.16
C HIS A 94 -6.20 -5.24 21.88
N HIS A 95 -5.51 -5.05 20.77
CA HIS A 95 -6.08 -4.66 19.50
C HIS A 95 -5.51 -5.49 18.36
N GLN A 96 -6.24 -5.55 17.26
CA GLN A 96 -5.67 -5.96 16.00
C GLN A 96 -5.04 -4.74 15.34
N MET A 97 -3.71 -4.76 15.18
CA MET A 97 -2.99 -3.64 14.58
C MET A 97 -2.92 -3.85 13.07
N VAL A 98 -3.36 -2.85 12.31
CA VAL A 98 -3.42 -2.93 10.84
C VAL A 98 -2.79 -1.69 10.24
N ARG A 99 -2.04 -1.83 9.15
CA ARG A 99 -1.47 -0.71 8.38
C ARG A 99 -2.26 -0.46 7.12
N SER A 100 -2.46 0.83 6.80
CA SER A 100 -2.84 1.25 5.46
C SER A 100 -1.64 1.78 4.68
N GLY A 101 -1.71 1.66 3.36
CA GLY A 101 -0.70 2.19 2.45
C GLY A 101 -0.17 1.14 1.51
N THR A 102 0.90 1.45 0.80
CA THR A 102 1.45 0.61 -0.27
C THR A 102 2.87 0.10 0.02
N SER A 103 3.35 0.35 1.25
CA SER A 103 4.73 0.10 1.69
C SER A 103 5.78 0.76 0.77
N ALA A 104 5.39 1.78 -0.01
CA ALA A 104 6.30 2.44 -0.92
C ALA A 104 7.40 3.15 -0.12
N PRO A 105 8.65 3.20 -0.62
CA PRO A 105 9.72 3.83 0.12
C PRO A 105 9.43 5.33 0.32
N GLY A 106 9.38 5.80 1.57
CA GLY A 106 9.06 7.21 1.91
C GLY A 106 7.58 7.49 2.15
N GLU A 107 6.70 6.50 1.99
CA GLU A 107 5.30 6.59 2.39
C GLU A 107 5.16 6.53 3.91
N GLN A 108 4.38 7.45 4.49
CA GLN A 108 3.98 7.36 5.90
C GLN A 108 2.83 6.37 6.04
N LEU A 109 3.14 5.15 6.45
CA LEU A 109 2.13 4.14 6.75
C LEU A 109 1.31 4.56 7.97
N ARG A 110 -0.02 4.52 7.83
CA ARG A 110 -0.92 4.77 8.96
C ARG A 110 -1.21 3.47 9.68
N VAL A 111 -1.12 3.49 11.00
CA VAL A 111 -1.43 2.34 11.85
C VAL A 111 -2.81 2.54 12.48
N PHE A 112 -3.68 1.54 12.35
CA PHE A 112 -5.02 1.50 12.90
C PHE A 112 -5.10 0.45 14.01
N ARG A 113 -5.82 0.80 15.08
CA ARG A 113 -6.20 -0.11 16.16
C ARG A 113 -7.61 -0.58 15.91
N LEU A 114 -7.77 -1.85 15.55
CA LEU A 114 -9.07 -2.45 15.27
C LEU A 114 -9.45 -3.44 16.38
N SER A 115 -10.73 -3.81 16.40
CA SER A 115 -11.23 -4.79 17.37
C SER A 115 -10.51 -6.13 17.20
N PRO A 116 -10.06 -6.80 18.28
CA PRO A 116 -9.38 -8.09 18.19
C PRO A 116 -10.30 -9.22 17.66
N ASP A 117 -11.62 -9.03 17.69
CA ASP A 117 -12.61 -10.02 17.25
C ASP A 117 -12.83 -10.04 15.72
N LEU A 118 -12.20 -9.11 14.99
CA LEU A 118 -12.35 -9.06 13.53
C LEU A 118 -11.57 -10.20 12.87
N SER A 119 -12.27 -10.97 12.02
CA SER A 119 -11.62 -11.95 11.17
C SER A 119 -10.79 -11.27 10.08
N HIS A 120 -9.81 -11.97 9.51
CA HIS A 120 -9.06 -11.47 8.35
C HIS A 120 -9.97 -11.10 7.16
N GLU A 121 -11.09 -11.82 6.98
CA GLU A 121 -12.09 -11.47 5.96
C GLU A 121 -12.83 -10.18 6.27
N ALA A 122 -13.15 -9.92 7.54
CA ALA A 122 -13.77 -8.67 7.96
C ALA A 122 -12.81 -7.48 7.75
N LEU A 123 -11.52 -7.66 8.02
CA LEU A 123 -10.49 -6.65 7.71
C LEU A 123 -10.39 -6.35 6.22
N ALA A 124 -10.45 -7.38 5.37
CA ALA A 124 -10.45 -7.19 3.93
C ALA A 124 -11.68 -6.38 3.46
N GLN A 125 -12.83 -6.53 4.12
CA GLN A 125 -14.02 -5.71 3.83
C GLN A 125 -13.82 -4.24 4.26
N LEU A 126 -13.18 -4.01 5.41
CA LEU A 126 -12.85 -2.67 5.90
C LEU A 126 -11.91 -1.93 4.94
N ALA A 127 -11.01 -2.62 4.23
CA ALA A 127 -10.11 -1.99 3.26
C ALA A 127 -10.85 -1.15 2.18
N HIS A 128 -12.10 -1.48 1.88
CA HIS A 128 -12.93 -0.72 0.94
C HIS A 128 -13.54 0.56 1.54
N MET A 129 -13.46 0.80 2.85
CA MET A 129 -14.03 1.99 3.47
C MET A 129 -13.12 3.23 3.28
N PRO A 130 -13.70 4.41 3.00
CA PRO A 130 -12.95 5.65 2.75
C PRO A 130 -11.89 6.00 3.80
N GLU A 131 -12.21 5.74 5.07
CA GLU A 131 -11.34 6.06 6.21
C GLU A 131 -10.01 5.30 6.22
N TYR A 132 -9.91 4.18 5.50
CA TYR A 132 -8.70 3.37 5.39
C TYR A 132 -7.99 3.49 4.04
N ALA A 133 -8.30 4.52 3.23
CA ALA A 133 -7.61 4.75 1.95
C ALA A 133 -6.08 4.98 2.13
N PRO A 134 -5.22 4.45 1.23
CA PRO A 134 -5.56 3.76 -0.03
C PRO A 134 -6.12 2.34 0.17
N GLY A 135 -5.87 1.69 1.31
CA GLY A 135 -6.46 0.41 1.68
C GLY A 135 -5.68 -0.19 2.85
N LEU A 136 -6.26 -1.17 3.54
CA LEU A 136 -5.55 -1.94 4.56
C LEU A 136 -4.70 -3.02 3.87
N VAL A 137 -3.40 -3.06 4.15
CA VAL A 137 -2.46 -3.93 3.43
C VAL A 137 -1.69 -4.90 4.30
N GLN A 138 -1.52 -4.60 5.58
CA GLN A 138 -0.77 -5.45 6.49
C GLN A 138 -1.46 -5.54 7.84
N VAL A 139 -1.51 -6.74 8.40
CA VAL A 139 -1.91 -6.99 9.78
C VAL A 139 -0.68 -7.34 10.59
N TYR A 140 -0.61 -6.82 11.80
CA TYR A 140 0.44 -7.18 12.71
C TYR A 140 0.12 -8.53 13.36
N VAL A 141 1.03 -9.49 13.21
CA VAL A 141 0.97 -10.75 13.94
C VAL A 141 2.05 -10.71 15.03
N PRO A 142 1.67 -10.73 16.32
CA PRO A 142 2.64 -10.84 17.41
C PRO A 142 3.63 -11.96 17.12
N GLN A 143 4.88 -11.80 17.55
CA GLN A 143 5.93 -12.81 17.38
C GLN A 143 6.40 -13.06 15.93
N THR A 144 5.66 -12.61 14.91
CA THR A 144 6.01 -12.81 13.48
C THR A 144 6.29 -11.49 12.77
N SER A 145 5.67 -10.39 13.20
CA SER A 145 5.66 -9.05 12.58
C SER A 145 4.51 -8.85 11.57
N TRP A 146 4.56 -7.72 10.85
CA TRP A 146 3.60 -7.34 9.81
C TRP A 146 3.51 -8.42 8.73
N GLN A 147 2.31 -8.96 8.53
CA GLN A 147 1.96 -9.90 7.48
C GLN A 147 1.04 -9.21 6.47
N PRO A 148 1.15 -9.50 5.18
CA PRO A 148 0.20 -8.99 4.21
C PRO A 148 -1.22 -9.46 4.57
N LEU A 149 -2.18 -8.54 4.51
CA LEU A 149 -3.58 -8.93 4.51
C LEU A 149 -3.91 -9.63 3.19
N PRO A 150 -4.97 -10.47 3.14
CA PRO A 150 -5.53 -10.94 1.88
C PRO A 150 -6.00 -9.72 1.08
N HIS A 151 -5.12 -9.21 0.21
CA HIS A 151 -5.49 -8.16 -0.72
C HIS A 151 -6.49 -8.75 -1.71
N ARG A 152 -7.55 -8.00 -2.03
CA ARG A 152 -8.45 -8.37 -3.13
C ARG A 152 -8.00 -7.57 -4.34
N PRO A 153 -7.02 -8.08 -5.11
CA PRO A 153 -6.55 -7.35 -6.26
C PRO A 153 -7.67 -7.14 -7.25
N HIS A 154 -7.51 -6.11 -8.06
CA HIS A 154 -8.34 -5.95 -9.23
C HIS A 154 -8.28 -7.24 -10.07
N PRO A 155 -9.42 -7.91 -10.31
CA PRO A 155 -9.41 -9.24 -10.93
C PRO A 155 -8.78 -9.22 -12.34
N GLN A 156 -8.81 -8.07 -13.02
CA GLN A 156 -8.17 -7.90 -14.32
C GLN A 156 -6.65 -7.73 -14.22
N PHE A 157 -6.09 -7.29 -13.08
CA PHE A 157 -4.66 -6.97 -12.95
C PHE A 157 -3.89 -7.93 -12.04
N GLN A 158 -4.52 -8.97 -11.50
CA GLN A 158 -3.89 -10.09 -10.79
C GLN A 158 -2.72 -9.69 -9.88
N GLY A 159 -3.01 -8.96 -8.81
CA GLY A 159 -2.04 -8.56 -7.80
C GLY A 159 -1.42 -7.19 -8.05
N PHE A 160 -1.35 -6.71 -9.30
CA PHE A 160 -0.75 -5.42 -9.61
C PHE A 160 -1.66 -4.23 -9.27
N GLU A 161 -1.07 -3.24 -8.63
CA GLU A 161 -1.70 -1.96 -8.30
C GLU A 161 -0.73 -0.82 -8.59
N LEU A 162 -1.27 0.31 -9.07
CA LEU A 162 -0.53 1.55 -9.20
C LEU A 162 -0.67 2.38 -7.93
N LEU A 163 0.45 2.65 -7.26
CA LEU A 163 0.50 3.32 -5.96
C LEU A 163 0.65 4.83 -6.10
N SER A 164 1.46 5.23 -7.07
CA SER A 164 1.64 6.61 -7.42
C SER A 164 2.00 6.75 -8.88
N LEU A 165 1.61 7.88 -9.43
CA LEU A 165 1.90 8.27 -10.78
C LEU A 165 2.32 9.74 -10.75
N ARG A 166 3.53 10.00 -11.24
CA ARG A 166 4.09 11.33 -11.38
C ARG A 166 4.42 11.54 -12.84
N PHE A 167 3.87 12.59 -13.42
CA PHE A 167 4.29 13.05 -14.74
C PHE A 167 5.46 14.00 -14.59
N SER A 168 6.33 14.04 -15.58
CA SER A 168 7.38 15.06 -15.66
C SER A 168 6.75 16.44 -15.75
N GLU A 169 7.14 17.33 -14.83
CA GLU A 169 6.70 18.73 -14.83
C GLU A 169 7.28 19.51 -16.03
N GLU A 170 8.34 18.99 -16.66
CA GLU A 170 9.07 19.68 -17.73
C GLU A 170 8.42 19.50 -19.11
N THR A 171 7.72 18.39 -19.34
CA THR A 171 7.25 18.02 -20.68
C THR A 171 5.74 18.18 -20.89
N ASP A 172 4.96 18.42 -19.82
CA ASP A 172 3.49 18.57 -19.82
C ASP A 172 2.76 17.47 -20.62
N ARG A 173 3.40 16.31 -20.76
CA ARG A 173 2.98 15.19 -21.61
C ARG A 173 2.74 13.95 -20.78
N LEU A 174 1.59 13.32 -21.02
CA LEU A 174 1.16 12.06 -20.39
C LEU A 174 2.06 10.86 -20.71
N ASP A 175 3.02 11.03 -21.62
CA ASP A 175 3.97 10.01 -22.07
C ASP A 175 5.33 10.12 -21.36
N ASP A 176 5.50 10.96 -20.34
CA ASP A 176 6.72 11.04 -19.54
C ASP A 176 6.36 10.91 -18.07
N PHE A 177 6.59 9.73 -17.51
CA PHE A 177 6.07 9.38 -16.20
C PHE A 177 6.97 8.47 -15.39
N GLU A 178 6.86 8.61 -14.07
CA GLU A 178 7.32 7.67 -13.07
C GLU A 178 6.12 7.07 -12.34
N ALA A 179 6.06 5.75 -12.35
CA ALA A 179 5.03 4.96 -11.73
C ALA A 179 5.62 4.10 -10.62
N THR A 180 4.93 4.03 -9.49
CA THR A 180 5.26 3.12 -8.39
C THR A 180 4.24 2.00 -8.36
N LEU A 181 4.70 0.75 -8.40
CA LEU A 181 3.83 -0.43 -8.43
C LEU A 181 3.89 -1.21 -7.10
N ALA A 182 2.74 -1.75 -6.71
CA ALA A 182 2.67 -2.85 -5.75
C ALA A 182 2.21 -4.14 -6.40
N ARG A 183 2.56 -5.24 -5.74
CA ARG A 183 1.91 -6.53 -5.86
C ARG A 183 1.41 -6.99 -4.51
N ASP A 184 0.13 -7.32 -4.41
CA ASP A 184 -0.50 -7.82 -3.17
C ASP A 184 -0.28 -6.88 -1.97
N GLY A 185 -0.41 -5.57 -2.21
CA GLY A 185 -0.21 -4.52 -1.20
C GLY A 185 1.25 -4.26 -0.80
N GLN A 186 2.21 -4.88 -1.48
CA GLN A 186 3.64 -4.67 -1.26
C GLN A 186 4.28 -3.98 -2.44
N TYR A 187 5.02 -2.90 -2.18
CA TYR A 187 5.88 -2.27 -3.17
C TYR A 187 6.80 -3.29 -3.85
N ILE A 188 6.75 -3.36 -5.17
CA ILE A 188 7.60 -4.23 -5.99
C ILE A 188 8.60 -3.47 -6.86
N GLY A 189 8.44 -2.15 -6.97
CA GLY A 189 9.37 -1.33 -7.73
C GLY A 189 8.72 -0.16 -8.47
N THR A 190 9.52 0.46 -9.35
CA THR A 190 9.08 1.58 -10.20
C THR A 190 9.21 1.25 -11.68
N ILE A 191 8.34 1.88 -12.48
CA ILE A 191 8.46 1.92 -13.94
C ILE A 191 8.62 3.38 -14.33
N ARG A 192 9.62 3.65 -15.18
CA ARG A 192 9.82 4.98 -15.77
C ARG A 192 9.69 4.88 -17.27
N HIS A 193 8.95 5.79 -17.87
CA HIS A 193 8.89 5.93 -19.31
C HIS A 193 9.61 7.22 -19.71
N ASP A 194 10.76 7.07 -20.37
CA ASP A 194 11.54 8.18 -20.90
C ASP A 194 11.15 8.42 -22.36
N LEU A 195 10.61 9.62 -22.62
CA LEU A 195 10.09 10.01 -23.93
C LEU A 195 11.20 10.26 -24.97
N GLU A 196 12.36 10.78 -24.55
CA GLU A 196 13.48 11.03 -25.47
C GLU A 196 14.12 9.72 -25.92
N GLY A 197 14.19 8.74 -25.02
CA GLY A 197 14.67 7.40 -25.32
C GLY A 197 13.63 6.49 -25.96
N GLN A 198 12.33 6.78 -25.80
CA GLN A 198 11.22 5.82 -25.98
C GLN A 198 11.47 4.50 -25.24
N VAL A 199 12.08 4.57 -24.05
CA VAL A 199 12.47 3.39 -23.27
C VAL A 199 11.64 3.30 -22.01
N LEU A 200 10.99 2.15 -21.83
CA LEU A 200 10.43 1.73 -20.55
C LEU A 200 11.54 1.12 -19.69
N GLN A 201 11.84 1.76 -18.58
CA GLN A 201 12.78 1.27 -17.59
C GLN A 201 12.01 0.64 -16.44
N PHE A 202 12.33 -0.62 -16.15
CA PHE A 202 11.74 -1.39 -15.05
C PHE A 202 12.76 -1.48 -13.92
N GLN A 203 12.42 -0.94 -12.77
CA GLN A 203 13.11 -1.20 -11.50
C GLN A 203 12.26 -2.14 -10.66
N LEU A 204 11.89 -3.29 -11.24
CA LEU A 204 11.12 -4.36 -10.60
C LEU A 204 12.02 -5.58 -10.37
N TYR A 205 11.63 -6.46 -9.44
CA TYR A 205 12.18 -7.81 -9.40
C TYR A 205 11.90 -8.55 -10.72
N THR A 206 12.81 -9.43 -11.13
CA THR A 206 12.73 -10.11 -12.44
C THR A 206 11.40 -10.85 -12.64
N GLU A 207 10.95 -11.58 -11.61
CA GLU A 207 9.69 -12.33 -11.66
C GLU A 207 8.46 -11.43 -11.78
N ASP A 208 8.46 -10.28 -11.11
CA ASP A 208 7.37 -9.30 -11.18
C ASP A 208 7.36 -8.56 -12.52
N ARG A 209 8.53 -8.28 -13.09
CA ARG A 209 8.63 -7.72 -14.44
C ARG A 209 8.02 -8.65 -15.48
N GLU A 210 8.35 -9.95 -15.42
CA GLU A 210 7.81 -10.93 -16.36
C GLU A 210 6.30 -11.10 -16.20
N ALA A 211 5.81 -11.15 -14.96
CA ALA A 211 4.37 -11.21 -14.67
C ALA A 211 3.65 -9.95 -15.19
N PHE A 212 4.22 -8.76 -14.99
CA PHE A 212 3.65 -7.50 -15.47
C PHE A 212 3.57 -7.44 -17.00
N LEU A 213 4.64 -7.83 -17.69
CA LEU A 213 4.69 -7.87 -19.16
C LEU A 213 3.71 -8.90 -19.73
N THR A 214 3.59 -10.05 -19.08
CA THR A 214 2.62 -11.10 -19.48
C THR A 214 1.19 -10.59 -19.33
N LEU A 215 0.88 -9.90 -18.23
CA LEU A 215 -0.41 -9.28 -18.02
C LEU A 215 -0.71 -8.22 -19.09
N ALA A 216 0.24 -7.33 -19.38
CA ALA A 216 0.10 -6.29 -20.41
C ALA A 216 -0.27 -6.90 -21.77
N ALA A 217 0.44 -7.97 -22.17
CA ALA A 217 0.16 -8.68 -23.42
C ALA A 217 -1.22 -9.37 -23.42
N HIS A 218 -1.68 -9.87 -22.28
CA HIS A 218 -2.96 -10.58 -22.18
C HIS A 218 -4.19 -9.67 -22.28
N LEU A 219 -4.08 -8.43 -21.79
CA LEU A 219 -5.20 -7.48 -21.80
C LEU A 219 -5.52 -6.92 -23.20
N GLY A 220 -4.67 -7.19 -24.21
CA GLY A 220 -5.02 -7.02 -25.61
C GLY A 220 -5.13 -5.56 -26.08
N PHE A 221 -4.42 -4.62 -25.45
CA PHE A 221 -4.35 -3.24 -25.95
C PHE A 221 -3.62 -3.21 -27.30
N SER A 222 -4.24 -2.58 -28.31
CA SER A 222 -3.90 -2.76 -29.72
C SER A 222 -2.66 -1.99 -30.19
N GLU A 223 -2.30 -0.90 -29.52
CA GLU A 223 -1.19 -0.03 -29.96
C GLU A 223 0.07 -0.26 -29.11
N ASP A 224 -0.09 -0.19 -27.80
CA ASP A 224 0.99 -0.44 -26.84
C ASP A 224 0.40 -1.15 -25.60
N PRO A 225 0.62 -2.47 -25.47
CA PRO A 225 0.15 -3.28 -24.34
C PRO A 225 0.54 -2.72 -22.97
N ILE A 226 1.74 -2.14 -22.87
CA ILE A 226 2.27 -1.65 -21.59
C ILE A 226 1.64 -0.31 -21.24
N LYS A 227 1.58 0.63 -22.18
CA LYS A 227 0.88 1.90 -21.97
C LYS A 227 -0.61 1.69 -21.72
N GLY A 228 -1.24 0.76 -22.43
CA GLY A 228 -2.65 0.42 -22.24
C GLY A 228 -2.93 -0.11 -20.82
N LEU A 229 -2.14 -1.07 -20.34
CA LEU A 229 -2.24 -1.55 -18.95
C LEU A 229 -1.99 -0.40 -17.97
N PHE A 230 -1.02 0.47 -18.26
CA PHE A 230 -0.69 1.60 -17.42
C PHE A 230 -1.85 2.59 -17.28
N TYR A 231 -2.47 2.99 -18.39
CA TYR A 231 -3.64 3.87 -18.36
C TYR A 231 -4.82 3.24 -17.63
N ALA A 232 -5.02 1.92 -17.78
CA ALA A 232 -6.08 1.22 -17.05
C ALA A 232 -5.82 1.20 -15.53
N LEU A 233 -4.58 1.00 -15.10
CA LEU A 233 -4.18 1.09 -13.69
C LEU A 233 -4.29 2.53 -13.15
N ALA A 234 -3.90 3.53 -13.93
CA ALA A 234 -4.01 4.94 -13.57
C ALA A 234 -5.47 5.38 -13.41
N GLU A 235 -6.34 4.90 -14.29
CA GLU A 235 -7.78 5.11 -14.17
C GLU A 235 -8.33 4.50 -12.87
N CYS A 236 -7.91 3.28 -12.52
CA CYS A 236 -8.34 2.65 -11.27
C CYS A 236 -7.85 3.43 -10.04
N LEU A 237 -6.58 3.87 -10.03
CA LEU A 237 -6.04 4.71 -8.97
C LEU A 237 -6.85 6.01 -8.81
N HIS A 238 -7.25 6.63 -9.92
CA HIS A 238 -8.07 7.83 -9.91
C HIS A 238 -9.46 7.59 -9.29
N PHE A 239 -10.17 6.56 -9.75
CA PHE A 239 -11.53 6.30 -9.29
C PHE A 239 -11.61 5.65 -7.91
N ASP A 240 -10.60 4.89 -7.46
CA ASP A 240 -10.54 4.36 -6.09
C ASP A 240 -10.55 5.49 -5.05
N ALA A 241 -9.90 6.62 -5.34
CA ALA A 241 -9.94 7.81 -4.48
C ALA A 241 -11.28 8.55 -4.56
N GLN A 242 -11.88 8.60 -5.75
CA GLN A 242 -13.11 9.37 -5.97
C GLN A 242 -14.38 8.66 -5.51
N VAL A 243 -14.44 7.33 -5.64
CA VAL A 243 -15.62 6.51 -5.31
C VAL A 243 -15.96 6.53 -3.81
N LEU A 244 -15.14 7.20 -3.01
CA LEU A 244 -15.42 7.54 -1.62
C LEU A 244 -16.50 8.62 -1.47
N THR A 245 -16.79 9.36 -2.54
CA THR A 245 -17.65 10.56 -2.52
C THR A 245 -18.88 10.41 -3.41
N ALA A 246 -18.82 9.58 -4.45
CA ALA A 246 -19.91 9.32 -5.39
C ALA A 246 -19.79 7.89 -5.96
N GLN A 247 -20.91 7.35 -6.43
CA GLN A 247 -20.90 6.15 -7.27
C GLN A 247 -20.60 6.58 -8.72
N TYR A 248 -19.58 6.00 -9.35
CA TYR A 248 -19.24 6.32 -10.74
C TYR A 248 -19.79 5.25 -11.69
N VAL A 249 -20.30 5.69 -12.84
CA VAL A 249 -20.80 4.82 -13.91
C VAL A 249 -20.26 5.27 -15.25
N ARG A 250 -20.08 4.30 -16.14
CA ARG A 250 -19.73 4.52 -17.54
C ARG A 250 -20.96 4.39 -18.41
N THR A 251 -21.20 5.42 -19.20
CA THR A 251 -22.30 5.48 -20.16
C THR A 251 -21.78 5.62 -21.59
N THR A 252 -22.48 5.07 -22.57
CA THR A 252 -22.22 5.25 -24.00
C THR A 252 -23.51 5.72 -24.66
N PRO A 253 -23.75 7.04 -24.74
CA PRO A 253 -24.97 7.58 -25.32
C PRO A 253 -25.22 7.06 -26.74
N GLN A 254 -26.49 6.98 -27.14
CA GLN A 254 -26.86 6.46 -28.44
C GLN A 254 -26.25 7.30 -29.57
N GLY A 255 -25.48 6.67 -30.46
CA GLY A 255 -24.85 7.35 -31.60
C GLY A 255 -23.47 7.95 -31.29
N GLU A 256 -22.98 7.83 -30.05
CA GLU A 256 -21.61 8.19 -29.69
C GLU A 256 -20.69 6.96 -29.73
N THR A 257 -19.43 7.19 -30.11
CA THR A 257 -18.37 6.18 -30.08
C THR A 257 -17.56 6.20 -28.78
N ALA A 258 -17.61 7.29 -28.03
CA ALA A 258 -16.86 7.47 -26.78
C ALA A 258 -17.72 7.17 -25.55
N SER A 259 -17.11 6.60 -24.51
CA SER A 259 -17.77 6.43 -23.22
C SER A 259 -17.65 7.71 -22.39
N GLN A 260 -18.71 8.06 -21.68
CA GLN A 260 -18.76 9.15 -20.71
C GLN A 260 -18.77 8.56 -19.29
N ILE A 261 -18.31 9.33 -18.30
CA ILE A 261 -18.31 8.94 -16.90
C ILE A 261 -19.22 9.90 -16.12
N GLU A 262 -20.20 9.33 -15.42
CA GLU A 262 -21.18 10.07 -14.62
C GLU A 262 -20.99 9.75 -13.13
N SER A 263 -21.23 10.74 -12.28
CA SER A 263 -21.25 10.60 -10.82
C SER A 263 -22.68 10.56 -10.30
N LEU A 264 -22.97 9.57 -9.47
CA LEU A 264 -24.27 9.27 -8.89
C LEU A 264 -24.17 9.21 -7.36
N PRO A 265 -25.29 9.30 -6.62
CA PRO A 265 -25.25 9.20 -5.17
C PRO A 265 -24.70 7.85 -4.68
N LEU A 266 -23.83 7.87 -3.66
CA LEU A 266 -23.24 6.66 -3.04
C LEU A 266 -24.29 5.68 -2.48
N THR A 267 -25.48 6.17 -2.15
CA THR A 267 -26.56 5.35 -1.61
C THR A 267 -27.24 4.46 -2.65
N TRP A 268 -26.87 4.60 -3.94
CA TRP A 268 -27.47 3.84 -5.01
C TRP A 268 -26.95 2.41 -5.04
N THR A 269 -27.86 1.46 -4.82
CA THR A 269 -27.55 0.03 -4.91
C THR A 269 -27.42 -0.40 -6.39
N PRO A 270 -26.86 -1.60 -6.68
CA PRO A 270 -26.87 -2.16 -8.02
C PRO A 270 -28.28 -2.22 -8.67
N GLN A 271 -29.33 -2.38 -7.86
CA GLN A 271 -30.72 -2.35 -8.34
C GLN A 271 -31.17 -0.93 -8.73
N ASN A 272 -30.70 0.11 -8.01
CA ASN A 272 -30.92 1.50 -8.40
C ASN A 272 -30.23 1.80 -9.73
N LEU A 273 -28.97 1.36 -9.88
CA LEU A 273 -28.20 1.53 -11.12
C LEU A 273 -28.88 0.81 -12.30
N ALA A 274 -29.37 -0.41 -12.09
CA ALA A 274 -30.07 -1.15 -13.13
C ALA A 274 -31.42 -0.52 -13.52
N ARG A 275 -32.11 0.17 -12.60
CA ARG A 275 -33.29 1.00 -12.92
C ARG A 275 -32.90 2.27 -13.68
N TYR A 276 -31.81 2.92 -13.28
CA TYR A 276 -31.28 4.11 -13.96
C TYR A 276 -30.89 3.81 -15.41
N ALA A 277 -30.27 2.67 -15.66
CA ALA A 277 -29.90 2.17 -16.99
C ALA A 277 -31.10 1.93 -17.94
N ARG A 278 -32.34 1.89 -17.43
CA ARG A 278 -33.57 1.72 -18.24
C ARG A 278 -34.18 3.05 -18.68
N ARG A 279 -33.65 4.19 -18.25
CA ARG A 279 -34.22 5.48 -18.65
C ARG A 279 -33.97 5.75 -20.14
N PRO A 280 -34.94 6.32 -20.88
CA PRO A 280 -34.79 6.58 -22.32
C PRO A 280 -33.63 7.51 -22.68
N ASP A 281 -33.27 8.43 -21.80
CA ASP A 281 -32.14 9.36 -21.94
C ASP A 281 -30.78 8.73 -21.60
N VAL A 282 -30.79 7.55 -20.97
CA VAL A 282 -29.61 6.78 -20.59
C VAL A 282 -29.46 5.54 -21.49
N GLN A 283 -30.50 5.09 -22.19
CA GLN A 283 -30.42 3.96 -23.11
C GLN A 283 -29.74 4.33 -24.44
N PRO A 284 -28.87 3.45 -24.99
CA PRO A 284 -28.46 2.12 -24.53
C PRO A 284 -27.20 2.12 -23.64
N GLY A 285 -26.94 3.22 -22.95
CA GLY A 285 -25.60 3.66 -22.59
C GLY A 285 -24.97 3.12 -21.33
N LEU A 286 -25.67 2.78 -20.24
CA LEU A 286 -24.96 2.35 -19.02
C LEU A 286 -24.36 0.95 -19.19
N ARG A 287 -23.03 0.87 -19.17
CA ARG A 287 -22.27 -0.38 -19.38
C ARG A 287 -21.83 -0.99 -18.05
N ASP A 288 -21.13 -0.20 -17.27
CA ASP A 288 -20.39 -0.62 -16.10
C ASP A 288 -20.42 0.46 -15.01
N TYR A 289 -20.27 0.02 -13.76
CA TYR A 289 -20.16 0.89 -12.58
C TYR A 289 -18.85 0.59 -11.87
N TYR A 290 -18.23 1.62 -11.31
CA TYR A 290 -16.95 1.46 -10.64
C TYR A 290 -17.14 0.95 -9.22
N VAL A 291 -16.41 -0.09 -8.84
CA VAL A 291 -16.35 -0.62 -7.48
C VAL A 291 -14.92 -0.53 -6.98
N ARG A 292 -14.73 0.11 -5.82
CA ARG A 292 -13.40 0.31 -5.23
C ARG A 292 -12.61 -0.99 -5.13
N HIS A 293 -11.35 -0.98 -5.60
CA HIS A 293 -10.43 -2.13 -5.67
C HIS A 293 -10.86 -3.30 -6.58
N GLN A 294 -12.05 -3.22 -7.18
CA GLN A 294 -12.56 -4.21 -8.15
C GLN A 294 -12.70 -3.60 -9.55
N GLY A 295 -12.55 -2.28 -9.64
CA GLY A 295 -12.73 -1.42 -10.81
C GLY A 295 -14.08 -1.56 -11.48
N TRP A 296 -14.10 -1.50 -12.81
CA TRP A 296 -15.34 -1.45 -13.58
C TRP A 296 -16.05 -2.81 -13.59
N GLN A 297 -17.26 -2.83 -13.03
CA GLN A 297 -18.13 -3.99 -12.93
C GLN A 297 -19.32 -3.84 -13.86
N SER A 298 -19.63 -4.88 -14.64
CA SER A 298 -20.86 -4.90 -15.44
C SER A 298 -22.09 -4.85 -14.54
N LEU A 299 -23.16 -4.20 -15.02
CA LEU A 299 -24.42 -4.21 -14.30
C LEU A 299 -24.96 -5.65 -14.17
N PRO A 300 -25.48 -6.04 -12.99
CA PRO A 300 -26.17 -7.31 -12.85
C PRO A 300 -27.39 -7.35 -13.78
N SER A 301 -27.56 -8.45 -14.51
CA SER A 301 -28.74 -8.68 -15.33
C SER A 301 -29.97 -8.71 -14.43
N LEU A 302 -30.91 -7.78 -14.64
CA LEU A 302 -32.21 -7.81 -13.95
C LEU A 302 -32.99 -9.03 -14.48
N THR A 303 -33.00 -10.09 -13.68
CA THR A 303 -33.92 -11.23 -13.86
C THR A 303 -35.32 -10.85 -13.39
#